data_AF-A0A967HBL7-F1
#
_entry.id   AF-A0A967HBL7-F1
#
_cell.length_a   1.000
_cell.length_b   1.000
_cell.length_c   1.000
_cell.angle_alpha   90.00
_cell.angle_beta   90.00
_cell.angle_gamma   90.00
#
_symmetry.space_group_name_H-M   'P 1'
#
loop_
_entity.id
_entity.type
_entity.pdbx_description
1 polymer ?
#
loop_
_entity_poly.entity_id
_entity_poly.type
_entity_poly.pdbx_seq_one_letter_code
_entity_poly.pdbx_strand_id
1 'polypeptide(L)'
;MDDETVARCLALQLGLAFAPAPLPLDADATGLISADMARERRVLPLGRGDRSLRLGMADPLDLETVDDVQFRTGRRVEPVVVSPSAVLRGQEIAYGPDPARQTLGRPKDGVVTPKARRALEKAAGAAP
;
A
#
# COMPACT_ATOMS: atom_id res chain seq x y z
N MET A 1 1.95 -23.22 15.07
CA MET A 1 1.51 -23.03 13.67
C MET A 1 1.97 -21.64 13.29
N ASP A 2 2.96 -21.55 12.41
CA ASP A 2 3.62 -20.29 12.07
C ASP A 2 2.71 -19.43 11.17
N ASP A 3 2.76 -18.11 11.32
CA ASP A 3 1.92 -17.18 10.56
C ASP A 3 2.17 -17.29 9.05
N GLU A 4 3.39 -17.63 8.66
CA GLU A 4 3.77 -17.90 7.27
C GLU A 4 3.10 -19.16 6.70
N THR A 5 2.93 -20.21 7.52
CA THR A 5 2.20 -21.41 7.11
C THR A 5 0.72 -21.10 6.91
N VAL A 6 0.14 -20.29 7.80
CA VAL A 6 -1.26 -19.85 7.68
C VAL A 6 -1.46 -19.02 6.41
N ALA A 7 -0.59 -18.03 6.16
CA ALA A 7 -0.63 -17.20 4.96
C ALA A 7 -0.50 -18.02 3.67
N ARG A 8 0.42 -18.99 3.64
CA ARG A 8 0.57 -19.89 2.49
C ARG A 8 -0.67 -20.75 2.24
N CYS A 9 -1.27 -21.31 3.29
CA CYS A 9 -2.51 -22.08 3.16
C CYS A 9 -3.65 -21.20 2.62
N LEU A 10 -3.80 -19.97 3.13
CA LEU A 10 -4.80 -19.02 2.66
C LEU A 10 -4.62 -18.69 1.17
N ALA A 11 -3.38 -18.45 0.75
CA ALA A 11 -3.07 -18.18 -0.66
C ALA A 11 -3.47 -19.35 -1.56
N LEU A 12 -3.17 -20.58 -1.15
CA LEU A 12 -3.54 -21.79 -1.89
C LEU A 12 -5.06 -21.98 -1.98
N GLN A 13 -5.79 -21.73 -0.89
CA GLN A 13 -7.25 -21.82 -0.86
C GLN A 13 -7.93 -20.81 -1.79
N LEU A 14 -7.34 -19.61 -1.91
CA LEU A 14 -7.88 -18.51 -2.73
C LEU A 14 -7.32 -18.47 -4.16
N GLY A 15 -6.34 -19.32 -4.49
CA GLY A 15 -5.65 -19.29 -5.79
C GLY A 15 -4.81 -18.02 -6.00
N LEU A 16 -4.31 -17.41 -4.92
CA LEU A 16 -3.52 -16.18 -4.94
C LEU A 16 -2.02 -16.49 -4.84
N ALA A 17 -1.19 -15.53 -5.29
CA ALA A 17 0.26 -15.61 -5.10
C ALA A 17 0.62 -15.45 -3.62
N PHE A 18 1.64 -16.18 -3.17
CA PHE A 18 2.22 -16.06 -1.84
C PHE A 18 3.68 -15.60 -1.94
N ALA A 19 4.10 -14.66 -1.09
CA ALA A 19 5.48 -14.22 -0.98
C ALA A 19 6.04 -14.47 0.42
N PRO A 20 7.07 -15.33 0.58
CA PRO A 20 7.74 -15.55 1.86
C PRO A 20 8.61 -14.37 2.26
N ALA A 21 8.96 -14.27 3.54
CA ALA A 21 9.94 -13.30 4.01
C ALA A 21 11.38 -13.74 3.63
N PRO A 22 12.30 -12.80 3.32
CA PRO A 22 12.13 -11.35 3.25
C PRO A 22 11.38 -10.92 1.98
N LEU A 23 10.53 -9.89 2.13
CA LEU A 23 9.72 -9.40 1.03
C LEU A 23 10.57 -8.61 0.01
N PRO A 24 10.35 -8.79 -1.30
CA PRO A 24 11.00 -7.97 -2.31
C PRO A 24 10.42 -6.55 -2.22
N LEU A 25 11.25 -5.60 -1.82
CA LEU A 25 10.89 -4.19 -1.71
C LEU A 25 11.41 -3.45 -2.93
N ASP A 26 10.50 -2.80 -3.65
CA ASP A 26 10.83 -1.93 -4.77
C ASP A 26 10.60 -0.48 -4.37
N ALA A 27 11.66 0.33 -4.39
CA ALA A 27 11.60 1.74 -3.98
C ALA A 27 10.60 2.56 -4.81
N ASP A 28 10.45 2.25 -6.10
CA ASP A 28 9.48 2.90 -6.97
C ASP A 28 8.04 2.59 -6.52
N ALA A 29 7.80 1.37 -6.04
CA ALA A 29 6.50 0.93 -5.56
C ALA A 29 6.19 1.49 -4.16
N THR A 30 7.20 1.51 -3.28
CA THR A 30 7.11 2.12 -1.95
C THR A 30 6.72 3.60 -2.01
N GLY A 31 7.22 4.34 -3.01
CA GLY A 31 6.86 5.75 -3.22
C GLY A 31 5.42 6.01 -3.68
N LEU A 32 4.68 4.99 -4.13
CA LEU A 32 3.28 5.14 -4.58
C LEU A 32 2.27 5.16 -3.42
N ILE A 33 2.62 4.56 -2.28
CA ILE A 33 1.74 4.46 -1.11
C ILE A 33 2.44 5.12 0.08
N SER A 34 1.75 6.02 0.77
CA SER A 34 2.29 6.67 1.97
C SER A 34 2.44 5.67 3.12
N ALA A 35 3.40 5.92 4.01
CA ALA A 35 3.66 5.08 5.17
C ALA A 35 2.41 4.95 6.08
N ASP A 36 1.66 6.03 6.27
CA ASP A 36 0.42 6.04 7.06
C ASP A 36 -0.62 5.09 6.46
N MET A 37 -0.85 5.16 5.15
CA MET A 37 -1.80 4.29 4.47
C MET A 37 -1.36 2.83 4.51
N ALA A 38 -0.07 2.57 4.26
CA ALA A 38 0.48 1.22 4.34
C ALA A 38 0.24 0.62 5.74
N ARG A 39 0.51 1.38 6.80
CA ARG A 39 0.32 0.95 8.20
C ARG A 39 -1.15 0.77 8.55
N GLU A 40 -2.01 1.75 8.25
CA GLU A 40 -3.44 1.73 8.53
C GLU A 40 -4.13 0.54 7.87
N ARG A 41 -3.83 0.31 6.59
CA ARG A 41 -4.42 -0.78 5.80
C ARG A 41 -3.67 -2.11 5.94
N ARG A 42 -2.56 -2.15 6.70
CA ARG A 42 -1.70 -3.33 6.87
C ARG A 42 -1.27 -3.97 5.55
N VAL A 43 -0.82 -3.12 4.63
CA VAL A 43 -0.35 -3.52 3.29
C VAL A 43 1.07 -3.02 3.02
N LEU A 44 1.71 -3.63 2.01
CA LEU A 44 3.05 -3.26 1.59
C LEU A 44 3.20 -3.39 0.07
N PRO A 45 3.53 -2.32 -0.67
CA PRO A 45 3.81 -2.43 -2.09
C PRO A 45 5.12 -3.21 -2.33
N LEU A 46 5.04 -4.30 -3.08
CA LEU A 46 6.16 -5.21 -3.37
C LEU A 46 6.85 -4.90 -4.70
N GLY A 47 6.12 -4.31 -5.65
CA GLY A 47 6.68 -4.04 -6.97
C GLY A 47 5.71 -3.31 -7.88
N ARG A 48 6.25 -2.46 -8.75
CA ARG A 48 5.47 -1.68 -9.70
C ARG A 48 5.59 -2.28 -11.10
N GLY A 49 4.47 -2.61 -11.71
CA GLY A 49 4.36 -2.87 -13.15
C GLY A 49 3.95 -1.62 -13.92
N ASP A 50 3.81 -1.73 -15.24
CA ASP A 50 3.42 -0.59 -16.09
C ASP A 50 2.04 -0.03 -15.71
N ARG A 51 1.06 -0.93 -15.55
CA ARG A 51 -0.33 -0.61 -15.16
C ARG A 51 -0.84 -1.38 -13.94
N SER A 52 0.02 -2.19 -13.32
CA SER A 52 -0.31 -2.93 -12.10
C SER A 52 0.63 -2.62 -10.95
N LEU A 53 0.16 -2.89 -9.73
CA LEU A 53 0.90 -2.75 -8.48
C LEU A 53 0.74 -4.06 -7.70
N ARG A 54 1.85 -4.77 -7.48
CA ARG A 54 1.83 -5.93 -6.58
C ARG A 54 1.78 -5.45 -5.14
N LEU A 55 0.75 -5.86 -4.43
CA LEU A 55 0.49 -5.44 -3.06
C LEU A 55 0.54 -6.65 -2.14
N GLY A 56 1.52 -6.66 -1.24
CA GLY A 56 1.61 -7.60 -0.15
C GLY A 56 0.52 -7.30 0.88
N MET A 57 -0.41 -8.24 1.06
CA MET A 57 -1.52 -8.13 2.01
C MET A 57 -1.50 -9.30 2.98
N ALA A 58 -1.69 -9.01 4.27
CA ALA A 58 -1.92 -10.05 5.28
C ALA A 58 -3.31 -10.67 5.15
N ASP A 59 -4.29 -9.87 4.71
CA ASP A 59 -5.66 -10.30 4.45
C ASP A 59 -6.06 -9.91 3.02
N PRO A 60 -6.02 -10.85 2.06
CA PRO A 60 -6.41 -10.59 0.67
C PRO A 60 -7.93 -10.51 0.48
N LEU A 61 -8.75 -10.80 1.51
CA LEU A 61 -10.22 -10.69 1.45
C LEU A 61 -10.71 -9.29 1.79
N ASP A 62 -9.80 -8.40 2.22
CA ASP A 62 -10.09 -6.99 2.44
C ASP A 62 -10.15 -6.24 1.09
N LEU A 63 -11.31 -6.37 0.43
CA LEU A 63 -11.60 -5.72 -0.84
C LEU A 63 -11.60 -4.19 -0.74
N GLU A 64 -12.00 -3.64 0.42
CA GLU A 64 -12.00 -2.19 0.65
C GLU A 64 -10.57 -1.64 0.55
N THR A 65 -9.62 -2.32 1.18
CA THR A 65 -8.19 -1.96 1.07
C THR A 65 -7.70 -2.05 -0.38
N VAL A 66 -8.09 -3.10 -1.11
CA VAL A 66 -7.73 -3.26 -2.52
C VAL A 66 -8.27 -2.10 -3.36
N ASP A 67 -9.54 -1.75 -3.21
CA ASP A 67 -10.18 -0.66 -3.96
C ASP A 67 -9.59 0.71 -3.60
N ASP A 68 -9.32 0.97 -2.32
CA ASP A 68 -8.71 2.21 -1.86
C ASP A 68 -7.30 2.41 -2.44
N VAL A 69 -6.49 1.35 -2.45
CA VAL A 69 -5.15 1.40 -3.06
C VAL A 69 -5.26 1.60 -4.57
N GLN A 70 -6.20 0.93 -5.24
CA GLN A 70 -6.43 1.15 -6.67
C GLN A 70 -6.83 2.60 -6.96
N PHE A 71 -7.78 3.15 -6.21
CA PHE A 71 -8.28 4.51 -6.39
C PHE A 71 -7.18 5.56 -6.18
N ARG A 72 -6.38 5.39 -5.12
CA ARG A 72 -5.31 6.35 -4.79
C ARG A 72 -4.11 6.26 -5.73
N THR A 73 -3.73 5.06 -6.14
CA THR A 73 -2.56 4.86 -7.01
C THR A 73 -2.88 4.94 -8.50
N GLY A 74 -4.16 4.82 -8.87
CA GLY A 74 -4.62 4.77 -10.27
C GLY A 74 -4.12 3.53 -11.02
N ARG A 75 -3.72 2.48 -10.30
CA ARG A 75 -3.12 1.25 -10.86
C ARG A 75 -3.97 0.06 -10.46
N ARG A 76 -3.96 -0.99 -11.30
CA ARG A 76 -4.59 -2.26 -10.97
C ARG A 76 -3.81 -2.95 -9.85
N VAL A 77 -4.45 -3.24 -8.72
CA VAL A 77 -3.81 -3.94 -7.62
C VAL A 77 -3.81 -5.44 -7.89
N GLU A 78 -2.64 -6.05 -7.74
CA GLU A 78 -2.44 -7.50 -7.76
C GLU A 78 -2.12 -7.95 -6.33
N PRO A 79 -3.10 -8.49 -5.59
CA PRO A 79 -2.90 -8.90 -4.21
C PRO A 79 -1.99 -10.12 -4.14
N VAL A 80 -1.00 -10.05 -3.25
CA VAL A 80 -0.06 -11.13 -2.93
C VAL A 80 -0.18 -11.39 -1.44
N VAL A 81 -0.48 -12.63 -1.07
CA VAL A 81 -0.62 -13.02 0.33
C VAL A 81 0.77 -13.08 0.96
N VAL A 82 0.89 -12.42 2.10
CA VAL A 82 2.13 -12.36 2.89
C VAL A 82 1.78 -12.57 4.35
N SER A 83 2.75 -13.01 5.15
CA SER A 83 2.49 -13.16 6.58
C SER A 83 2.34 -11.79 7.25
N PRO A 84 1.49 -11.64 8.29
CA PRO A 84 1.35 -10.40 9.03
C PRO A 84 2.68 -9.87 9.58
N SER A 85 3.54 -10.77 10.05
CA SER A 85 4.88 -10.43 10.56
C SER A 85 5.79 -9.91 9.44
N ALA A 86 5.66 -10.46 8.23
CA ALA A 86 6.41 -10.01 7.07
C ALA A 86 6.00 -8.59 6.63
N VAL A 87 4.70 -8.27 6.65
CA VAL A 87 4.21 -6.90 6.36
C VAL A 87 4.82 -5.89 7.32
N LEU A 88 4.71 -6.15 8.63
CA LEU A 88 5.21 -5.24 9.65
C LEU A 88 6.72 -4.98 9.51
N ARG A 89 7.52 -6.05 9.33
CA ARG A 89 8.96 -5.92 9.10
C ARG A 89 9.26 -5.18 7.80
N GLY A 90 8.53 -5.49 6.73
CA GLY A 90 8.70 -4.84 5.44
C GLY A 90 8.37 -3.34 5.48
N GLN A 91 7.33 -2.95 6.22
CA GLN A 91 6.97 -1.54 6.42
C GLN A 91 8.05 -0.78 7.18
N GLU A 92 8.65 -1.40 8.20
CA GLU A 92 9.74 -0.79 8.96
C GLU A 92 11.00 -0.59 8.11
N ILE A 93 11.31 -1.54 7.23
CA ILE A 93 12.44 -1.43 6.30
C ILE A 93 12.16 -0.37 5.21
N ALA A 94 10.94 -0.34 4.68
CA ALA A 94 10.57 0.51 3.54
C ALA A 94 10.32 1.97 3.93
N TYR A 95 9.64 2.21 5.06
CA TYR A 95 9.20 3.53 5.49
C TYR A 95 9.90 4.03 6.76
N GLY A 96 10.72 3.19 7.39
CA GLY A 96 11.28 3.46 8.71
C GLY A 96 10.30 3.19 9.86
N PRO A 97 10.75 3.41 11.10
CA PRO A 97 9.94 3.20 12.29
C PRO A 97 8.74 4.14 12.30
N ASP A 98 7.62 3.65 12.81
CA ASP A 98 6.39 4.41 12.94
C ASP A 98 6.59 5.66 13.83
N PRO A 99 6.38 6.89 13.30
CA PRO A 99 6.47 8.10 14.11
C PRO A 99 5.37 8.16 15.17
N ALA A 100 4.21 7.50 14.97
CA ALA A 100 3.13 7.50 15.97
C ALA A 100 3.53 6.75 17.25
N ARG A 101 4.32 5.67 17.14
CA ARG A 101 5.00 5.04 18.29
C ARG A 101 5.94 5.97 19.06
N GLN A 102 6.50 6.99 18.40
CA GLN A 102 7.39 7.98 19.03
C GLN A 102 6.62 9.23 19.53
N THR A 103 5.41 9.49 19.04
CA THR A 103 4.67 10.74 19.28
C THR A 103 3.43 10.59 20.17
N LEU A 104 3.36 9.57 21.04
CA LEU A 104 2.36 9.51 22.14
C LEU A 104 2.65 10.60 23.20
N GLY A 105 2.64 11.84 22.73
CA GLY A 105 3.04 13.09 23.35
C GLY A 105 2.65 14.35 22.55
N ARG A 106 2.09 14.27 21.32
CA ARG A 106 1.37 15.42 20.71
C ARG A 106 0.52 15.04 19.49
N PRO A 107 -0.73 15.53 19.37
CA PRO A 107 -1.50 15.41 18.13
C PRO A 107 -0.89 16.31 17.05
N LYS A 108 -0.81 15.79 15.82
CA LYS A 108 -0.43 16.57 14.64
C LYS A 108 -1.40 16.23 13.52
N ASP A 109 -2.27 17.19 13.24
CA ASP A 109 -3.05 17.29 12.01
C ASP A 109 -2.18 17.14 10.76
N GLY A 110 -2.76 16.48 9.75
CA GLY A 110 -2.54 16.77 8.33
C GLY A 110 -1.39 16.04 7.64
N VAL A 111 -1.74 15.12 6.73
CA VAL A 111 -0.97 14.91 5.51
C VAL A 111 -1.90 14.85 4.30
N VAL A 112 -1.77 15.92 3.53
CA VAL A 112 -2.17 16.14 2.14
C VAL A 112 -1.61 15.07 1.20
N THR A 113 -2.44 14.54 0.32
CA THR A 113 -1.98 13.82 -0.88
C THR A 113 -1.59 14.86 -1.95
N PRO A 114 -0.34 14.89 -2.43
CA PRO A 114 0.02 15.77 -3.53
C PRO A 114 -0.25 15.08 -4.88
N LYS A 115 -0.74 15.88 -5.84
CA LYS A 115 -0.41 15.79 -7.28
C LYS A 115 -1.16 14.75 -8.13
N ALA A 116 -2.32 15.16 -8.67
CA ALA A 116 -2.57 15.19 -10.12
C ALA A 116 -4.00 15.66 -10.43
N ARG A 117 -4.19 16.94 -10.77
CA ARG A 117 -5.32 17.31 -11.63
C ARG A 117 -4.96 18.50 -12.50
N ARG A 118 -4.26 18.22 -13.59
CA ARG A 118 -4.19 19.12 -14.75
C ARG A 118 -5.30 18.70 -15.71
N ALA A 119 -6.02 19.70 -16.23
CA ALA A 119 -6.96 19.70 -17.35
C ALA A 119 -8.44 19.32 -17.08
N LEU A 120 -9.26 20.36 -16.93
CA LEU A 120 -10.50 20.56 -17.71
C LEU A 120 -10.71 22.09 -17.83
N GLU A 121 -10.02 22.76 -18.76
CA GLU A 121 -10.54 23.28 -20.03
C GLU A 121 -11.87 24.08 -19.98
N LYS A 122 -11.72 25.40 -20.29
CA LYS A 122 -12.60 26.34 -21.02
C LYS A 122 -13.92 26.82 -20.38
N ALA A 123 -14.01 28.13 -20.11
CA ALA A 123 -14.66 29.11 -21.00
C ALA A 123 -14.69 30.54 -20.43
N ALA A 124 -14.47 31.51 -21.33
CA ALA A 124 -14.95 32.90 -21.36
C ALA A 124 -14.43 33.95 -20.35
N GLY A 125 -13.79 34.99 -20.89
CA GLY A 125 -13.61 36.27 -20.20
C GLY A 125 -12.48 37.13 -20.77
N ALA A 126 -12.63 37.57 -22.02
CA ALA A 126 -11.77 38.58 -22.62
C ALA A 126 -12.19 39.99 -22.16
N ALA A 127 -11.17 40.85 -21.95
CA ALA A 127 -11.23 42.32 -21.96
C ALA A 127 -11.98 42.99 -20.79
N PRO A 128 -11.77 44.29 -20.50
CA PRO A 128 -11.16 45.34 -21.32
C PRO A 128 -9.73 45.75 -20.95
#